data_AF-A0A931A6N2-F1
#
_entry.id   AF-A0A931A6N2-F1
#
_cell.length_a   1.000
_cell.length_b   1.000
_cell.length_c   1.000
_cell.angle_alpha   90.00
_cell.angle_beta   90.00
_cell.angle_gamma   90.00
#
_symmetry.space_group_name_H-M   'P 1'
#
loop_
_entity.id
_entity.type
_entity.pdbx_description
1 polymer ?
#
loop_
_entity_poly.entity_id
_entity_poly.type
_entity_poly.pdbx_seq_one_letter_code
_entity_poly.pdbx_strand_id
1 'polypeptide(L)'
;MQPGKNQAGALAKLLDRGSAYINFEDEIAHYASALQSGLGAEDAPSVIQFLRSLKISTTSGDEIGMRAFVIEEVARPILLRLGIQPALARAAYNAAFSLVEDAVQGLDPEVPNPIWASSENLLEVERGHRTLTRDRLIRALVDAGLPITSDTDTGGRLAISAMSRKLRAGCVGPTVTKSAPRLRRDWFEVEAAYRADVPTRFNDEVRRIRSEVANRAGIAESTTRMPGQTYGMKMHSELSKLLSDSGFKPNLPVGPPELMGCAYQLTDECEVWWSDEFNPSGEAPWTLVQAPPEQLALLPEDFNSANGKDNSL
;
A
#
# COMPACT_ATOMS: atom_id res chain seq x y z
N MET A 1 -7.90 31.71 -26.22
CA MET A 1 -7.11 30.70 -26.96
C MET A 1 -6.39 29.86 -25.92
N GLN A 2 -6.70 28.57 -25.78
CA GLN A 2 -5.91 27.70 -24.91
C GLN A 2 -4.54 27.46 -25.56
N PRO A 3 -3.42 27.58 -24.83
CA PRO A 3 -2.13 27.21 -25.37
C PRO A 3 -2.17 25.73 -25.77
N GLY A 4 -1.89 25.43 -27.04
CA GLY A 4 -1.87 24.04 -27.52
C GLY A 4 -0.84 23.22 -26.74
N LYS A 5 -1.05 21.90 -26.60
CA LYS A 5 -0.16 20.98 -25.85
C LYS A 5 1.34 21.14 -26.18
N ASN A 6 1.67 21.62 -27.38
CA ASN A 6 3.05 21.87 -27.81
C ASN A 6 3.69 23.13 -27.19
N GLN A 7 2.90 24.12 -26.76
CA GLN A 7 3.41 25.38 -26.21
C GLN A 7 3.87 25.25 -24.76
N ALA A 8 3.20 24.41 -23.96
CA ALA A 8 3.59 24.16 -22.57
C ALA A 8 4.97 23.47 -22.47
N GLY A 9 5.23 22.48 -23.32
CA GLY A 9 6.52 21.80 -23.36
C GLY A 9 7.67 22.70 -23.86
N ALA A 10 7.39 23.59 -24.80
CA ALA A 10 8.37 24.58 -25.28
C ALA A 10 8.70 25.63 -24.22
N LEU A 11 7.70 26.13 -23.49
CA LEU A 11 7.90 27.04 -22.36
C LEU A 11 8.71 26.38 -21.23
N ALA A 12 8.42 25.12 -20.88
CA ALA A 12 9.19 24.39 -19.87
C ALA A 12 10.68 24.26 -20.25
N LYS A 13 10.98 23.93 -21.51
CA LYS A 13 12.35 23.87 -22.03
C LYS A 13 13.05 25.23 -22.03
N LEU A 14 12.32 26.31 -22.32
CA LEU A 14 12.85 27.66 -22.27
C LEU A 14 13.22 28.07 -20.84
N LEU A 15 12.35 27.79 -19.87
CA LEU A 15 12.58 28.07 -18.46
C LEU A 15 13.75 27.26 -17.87
N ASP A 16 13.91 26.00 -18.30
CA ASP A 16 15.01 25.12 -17.88
C ASP A 16 16.39 25.61 -18.37
N ARG A 17 16.45 26.15 -19.60
CA ARG A 17 17.69 26.75 -20.15
C ARG A 17 18.09 28.05 -19.45
N GLY A 18 17.14 28.72 -18.80
CA GLY A 18 17.36 29.95 -18.03
C GLY A 18 17.85 31.15 -18.86
N SER A 19 18.25 32.22 -18.17
CA SER A 19 18.65 33.50 -18.76
C SER A 19 19.94 33.44 -19.60
N ALA A 20 20.67 32.33 -19.57
CA ALA A 20 21.85 32.11 -20.39
C ALA A 20 21.51 31.76 -21.85
N TYR A 21 20.24 31.51 -22.17
CA TYR A 21 19.79 31.20 -23.52
C TYR A 21 19.66 32.45 -24.39
N ILE A 22 20.22 32.39 -25.60
CA ILE A 22 20.13 33.48 -26.58
C ILE A 22 18.65 33.65 -26.96
N ASN A 23 18.13 34.87 -26.81
CA ASN A 23 16.73 35.26 -27.00
C ASN A 23 15.75 34.84 -25.89
N PHE A 24 16.25 34.45 -24.70
CA PHE A 24 15.38 34.13 -23.56
C PHE A 24 14.36 35.23 -23.26
N GLU A 25 14.77 36.49 -23.35
CA GLU A 25 13.94 37.66 -23.06
C GLU A 25 12.81 37.88 -24.07
N ASP A 26 13.09 37.66 -25.36
CA ASP A 26 12.08 37.84 -26.40
C ASP A 26 11.09 36.67 -26.41
N GLU A 27 11.57 35.44 -26.19
CA GLU A 27 10.72 34.27 -26.12
C GLU A 27 9.84 34.27 -24.85
N ILE A 28 10.38 34.65 -23.68
CA ILE A 28 9.58 34.72 -22.45
C ILE A 28 8.51 35.82 -22.53
N ALA A 29 8.82 36.94 -23.18
CA ALA A 29 7.86 38.01 -23.42
C ALA A 29 6.71 37.57 -24.35
N HIS A 30 7.02 36.77 -25.38
CA HIS A 30 6.00 36.17 -26.26
C HIS A 30 5.04 35.27 -25.48
N TYR A 31 5.56 34.38 -24.63
CA TYR A 31 4.73 33.53 -23.77
C TYR A 31 3.94 34.33 -22.73
N ALA A 32 4.54 35.36 -22.14
CA ALA A 32 3.86 36.21 -21.16
C ALA A 32 2.64 36.92 -21.76
N SER A 33 2.76 37.46 -22.99
CA SER A 33 1.64 38.08 -23.70
C SER A 33 0.51 37.08 -24.00
N ALA A 34 0.86 35.86 -24.41
CA ALA A 34 -0.12 34.81 -24.67
C ALA A 34 -0.86 34.33 -23.39
N LEU A 35 -0.18 34.35 -22.24
CA LEU A 35 -0.70 33.86 -20.96
C LEU A 35 -1.38 34.93 -20.11
N GLN A 36 -1.17 36.21 -20.38
CA GLN A 36 -1.66 37.33 -19.57
C GLN A 36 -3.17 37.26 -19.27
N SER A 37 -3.99 37.10 -20.31
CA SER A 37 -5.45 36.99 -20.15
C SER A 37 -5.90 35.74 -19.40
N GLY A 38 -5.17 34.63 -19.55
CA GLY A 38 -5.47 33.35 -18.87
C GLY A 38 -5.06 33.34 -17.41
N LEU A 39 -4.04 34.11 -17.05
CA LEU A 39 -3.56 34.26 -15.67
C LEU A 39 -4.24 35.41 -14.92
N GLY A 40 -5.07 36.21 -15.60
CA GLY A 40 -5.75 37.37 -14.99
C GLY A 40 -4.79 38.49 -14.57
N ALA A 41 -3.63 38.59 -15.22
CA ALA A 41 -2.64 39.61 -14.90
C ALA A 41 -2.92 40.94 -15.62
N GLU A 42 -2.74 42.05 -14.92
CA GLU A 42 -2.99 43.40 -15.44
C GLU A 42 -1.99 43.81 -16.52
N ASP A 43 -0.74 43.34 -16.43
CA ASP A 43 0.33 43.68 -17.36
C ASP A 43 1.26 42.49 -17.68
N ALA A 44 1.92 42.56 -18.84
CA ALA A 44 2.88 41.55 -19.28
C ALA A 44 4.14 41.45 -18.39
N PRO A 45 4.70 42.55 -17.84
CA PRO A 45 5.84 42.49 -16.93
C PRO A 45 5.60 41.63 -15.68
N SER A 46 4.42 41.69 -15.07
CA SER A 46 4.08 40.85 -13.91
C SER A 46 4.06 39.36 -14.27
N VAL A 47 3.58 39.02 -15.47
CA VAL A 47 3.61 37.64 -15.99
C VAL A 47 5.04 37.19 -16.25
N ILE A 48 5.89 38.04 -16.84
CA ILE A 48 7.32 37.72 -17.04
C ILE A 48 8.01 37.47 -15.69
N GLN A 49 7.77 38.31 -14.69
CA GLN A 49 8.33 38.14 -13.35
C GLN A 49 7.83 36.85 -12.70
N PHE A 50 6.54 36.53 -12.85
CA PHE A 50 5.96 35.27 -12.40
C PHE A 50 6.62 34.07 -13.09
N LEU A 51 6.73 34.07 -14.43
CA LEU A 51 7.37 33.01 -15.21
C LEU A 51 8.85 32.84 -14.83
N ARG A 52 9.57 33.91 -14.51
CA ARG A 52 10.95 33.85 -13.98
C ARG A 52 11.02 33.32 -12.55
N SER A 53 9.98 33.56 -11.75
CA SER A 53 9.87 33.06 -10.38
C SER A 53 9.48 31.58 -10.31
N LEU A 54 8.91 31.05 -11.41
CA LEU A 54 8.76 29.61 -11.63
C LEU A 54 10.15 29.01 -11.82
N LYS A 55 10.86 28.85 -10.71
CA LYS A 55 11.85 27.79 -10.62
C LYS A 55 11.03 26.52 -10.83
N ILE A 56 11.23 25.87 -11.97
CA ILE A 56 10.99 24.44 -12.03
C ILE A 56 11.96 23.88 -11.01
N SER A 57 11.49 23.79 -9.76
CA SER A 57 11.97 22.77 -8.85
C SER A 57 11.47 21.49 -9.48
N THR A 58 12.14 21.09 -10.57
CA THR A 58 12.38 19.69 -10.77
C THR A 58 12.93 19.31 -9.40
N THR A 59 12.18 18.48 -8.69
CA THR A 59 12.80 17.49 -7.83
C THR A 59 13.80 16.75 -8.71
N SER A 60 14.93 17.41 -8.96
CA SER A 60 16.14 16.95 -9.59
C SER A 60 16.88 16.12 -8.55
N GLY A 61 16.15 15.22 -7.90
CA GLY A 61 16.72 13.90 -7.73
C GLY A 61 16.83 13.39 -9.16
N ASP A 62 18.07 13.24 -9.63
CA ASP A 62 18.43 12.33 -10.72
C ASP A 62 17.44 11.15 -10.75
N GLU A 63 17.04 10.67 -11.92
CA GLU A 63 16.16 9.48 -12.03
C GLU A 63 16.67 8.34 -11.13
N ILE A 64 18.00 8.26 -11.00
CA ILE A 64 18.72 7.38 -10.06
C ILE A 64 18.36 7.67 -8.59
N GLY A 65 18.31 8.94 -8.18
CA GLY A 65 17.95 9.39 -6.83
C GLY A 65 16.46 9.17 -6.50
N MET A 66 15.56 9.47 -7.43
CA MET A 66 14.12 9.17 -7.26
C MET A 66 13.87 7.67 -7.19
N ARG A 67 14.54 6.89 -8.04
CA ARG A 67 14.51 5.42 -7.99
C ARG A 67 15.05 4.88 -6.68
N ALA A 68 16.19 5.39 -6.21
CA ALA A 68 16.74 5.00 -4.91
C ALA A 68 15.77 5.31 -3.78
N PHE A 69 15.17 6.51 -3.78
CA PHE A 69 14.17 6.91 -2.80
C PHE A 69 12.94 5.98 -2.82
N VAL A 70 12.37 5.70 -3.99
CA VAL A 70 11.19 4.82 -4.09
C VAL A 70 11.53 3.37 -3.68
N ILE A 71 12.72 2.87 -4.00
CA ILE A 71 13.17 1.56 -3.55
C ILE A 71 13.23 1.50 -2.01
N GLU A 72 13.84 2.50 -1.38
CA GLU A 72 14.07 2.51 0.07
C GLU A 72 12.81 2.85 0.88
N GLU A 73 12.02 3.84 0.44
CA GLU A 73 10.87 4.36 1.20
C GLU A 73 9.55 3.65 0.87
N VAL A 74 9.46 2.99 -0.29
CA VAL A 74 8.20 2.36 -0.74
C VAL A 74 8.36 0.86 -0.94
N ALA A 75 9.26 0.42 -1.82
CA ALA A 75 9.37 -0.98 -2.18
C ALA A 75 9.85 -1.84 -1.00
N ARG A 76 10.91 -1.41 -0.31
CA ARG A 76 11.49 -2.15 0.82
C ARG A 76 10.51 -2.34 1.99
N PRO A 77 9.76 -1.32 2.46
CA PRO A 77 8.75 -1.51 3.50
C PRO A 77 7.61 -2.43 3.07
N ILE A 78 7.17 -2.36 1.82
CA ILE A 78 6.11 -3.24 1.30
C ILE A 78 6.58 -4.69 1.28
N LEU A 79 7.78 -4.98 0.77
CA LEU A 79 8.33 -6.33 0.76
C LEU A 79 8.50 -6.89 2.19
N LEU A 80 8.98 -6.07 3.13
CA LEU A 80 9.07 -6.45 4.53
C LEU A 80 7.70 -6.83 5.12
N ARG A 81 6.65 -6.05 4.83
CA ARG A 81 5.27 -6.36 5.25
C ARG A 81 4.73 -7.65 4.62
N LEU A 82 5.23 -8.02 3.44
CA LEU A 82 4.88 -9.25 2.74
C LEU A 82 5.76 -10.45 3.18
N GLY A 83 6.71 -10.25 4.10
CA GLY A 83 7.65 -11.29 4.51
C GLY A 83 8.69 -11.65 3.45
N ILE A 84 8.84 -10.81 2.42
CA ILE A 84 9.82 -10.97 1.35
C ILE A 84 11.12 -10.26 1.78
N GLN A 85 12.27 -10.84 1.41
CA GLN A 85 13.56 -10.27 1.78
C GLN A 85 13.73 -8.84 1.23
N PRO A 86 14.04 -7.84 2.07
CA PRO A 86 14.20 -6.44 1.63
C PRO A 86 15.36 -6.24 0.64
N ALA A 87 16.34 -7.15 0.59
CA ALA A 87 17.40 -7.13 -0.42
C ALA A 87 16.85 -7.22 -1.86
N LEU A 88 15.63 -7.75 -2.04
CA LEU A 88 14.96 -7.88 -3.33
C LEU A 88 14.20 -6.61 -3.74
N ALA A 89 14.18 -5.55 -2.91
CA ALA A 89 13.42 -4.31 -3.18
C ALA A 89 13.77 -3.66 -4.53
N ARG A 90 15.07 -3.65 -4.87
CA ARG A 90 15.53 -3.12 -6.16
C ARG A 90 15.05 -4.00 -7.32
N ALA A 91 15.16 -5.32 -7.21
CA ALA A 91 14.70 -6.24 -8.24
C ALA A 91 13.18 -6.14 -8.46
N ALA A 92 12.42 -6.07 -7.37
CA ALA A 92 10.97 -5.93 -7.38
C ALA A 92 10.53 -4.62 -8.05
N TYR A 93 11.16 -3.50 -7.65
CA TYR A 93 10.89 -2.20 -8.23
C TYR A 93 11.20 -2.19 -9.73
N ASN A 94 12.37 -2.71 -10.12
CA ASN A 94 12.77 -2.74 -11.52
C ASN A 94 11.81 -3.57 -12.38
N ALA A 95 11.39 -4.74 -11.89
CA ALA A 95 10.45 -5.60 -12.59
C ALA A 95 9.08 -4.91 -12.78
N ALA A 96 8.57 -4.28 -11.72
CA ALA A 96 7.32 -3.52 -11.78
C ALA A 96 7.44 -2.29 -12.71
N PHE A 97 8.57 -1.59 -12.66
CA PHE A 97 8.82 -0.41 -13.49
C PHE A 97 8.95 -0.77 -14.97
N SER A 98 9.72 -1.80 -15.32
CA SER A 98 9.82 -2.31 -16.69
C SER A 98 8.46 -2.76 -17.23
N LEU A 99 7.63 -3.41 -16.41
CA LEU A 99 6.27 -3.77 -16.80
C LEU A 99 5.41 -2.54 -17.12
N VAL A 100 5.56 -1.45 -16.35
CA VAL A 100 4.87 -0.19 -16.61
C VAL A 100 5.38 0.46 -17.90
N GLU A 101 6.69 0.47 -18.14
CA GLU A 101 7.28 0.97 -19.38
C GLU A 101 6.78 0.18 -20.61
N ASP A 102 6.79 -1.16 -20.52
CA ASP A 102 6.28 -2.04 -21.56
C ASP A 102 4.79 -1.76 -21.85
N ALA A 103 3.97 -1.64 -20.79
CA ALA A 103 2.57 -1.31 -20.92
C ALA A 103 2.36 0.08 -21.55
N VAL A 104 3.16 1.09 -21.20
CA VAL A 104 3.09 2.43 -21.81
C VAL A 104 3.47 2.38 -23.29
N GLN A 105 4.47 1.57 -23.65
CA GLN A 105 4.90 1.38 -25.03
C GLN A 105 3.94 0.47 -25.83
N GLY A 106 2.97 -0.16 -25.17
CA GLY A 106 2.06 -1.13 -25.80
C GLY A 106 2.74 -2.43 -26.17
N LEU A 107 3.84 -2.78 -25.50
CA LEU A 107 4.57 -4.02 -25.68
C LEU A 107 3.98 -5.09 -24.75
N ASP A 108 3.58 -6.21 -25.33
CA ASP A 108 3.32 -7.44 -24.57
C ASP A 108 4.06 -8.60 -25.24
N PRO A 109 5.04 -9.23 -24.57
CA PRO A 109 5.77 -10.36 -25.15
C PRO A 109 4.88 -11.59 -25.43
N GLU A 110 3.71 -11.70 -24.80
CA GLU A 110 2.74 -12.78 -25.04
C GLU A 110 1.74 -12.47 -26.16
N VAL A 111 1.60 -11.18 -26.46
CA VAL A 111 0.85 -10.54 -27.52
C VAL A 111 1.54 -10.57 -28.88
N PRO A 112 1.39 -11.53 -29.82
CA PRO A 112 2.06 -11.40 -31.13
C PRO A 112 1.73 -10.06 -31.80
N ASN A 113 2.78 -9.34 -32.19
CA ASN A 113 2.73 -7.99 -32.76
C ASN A 113 1.61 -7.90 -33.82
N PRO A 114 0.62 -6.97 -33.70
CA PRO A 114 -0.67 -7.04 -34.39
C PRO A 114 -0.62 -6.66 -35.89
N ILE A 115 0.50 -6.94 -36.56
CA ILE A 115 0.72 -6.65 -37.99
C ILE A 115 -0.36 -7.30 -38.89
N TRP A 116 -1.17 -8.22 -38.35
CA TRP A 116 -2.20 -8.99 -39.07
C TRP A 116 -3.62 -8.88 -38.48
N ALA A 117 -3.86 -8.05 -37.46
CA ALA A 117 -5.19 -7.94 -36.84
C ALA A 117 -6.11 -6.99 -37.66
N SER A 118 -7.30 -7.46 -38.02
CA SER A 118 -8.33 -6.66 -38.69
C SER A 118 -8.74 -5.43 -37.85
N SER A 119 -9.09 -4.33 -38.52
CA SER A 119 -9.26 -2.99 -37.92
C SER A 119 -10.23 -2.91 -36.73
N GLU A 120 -11.18 -3.83 -36.61
CA GLU A 120 -12.16 -3.87 -35.53
C GLU A 120 -11.59 -4.42 -34.20
N ASN A 121 -10.51 -5.20 -34.23
CA ASN A 121 -9.90 -5.78 -33.02
C ASN A 121 -8.66 -5.02 -32.52
N LEU A 122 -8.14 -4.05 -33.29
CA LEU A 122 -6.91 -3.33 -32.94
C LEU A 122 -7.04 -2.51 -31.65
N LEU A 123 -8.19 -1.88 -31.41
CA LEU A 123 -8.42 -1.06 -30.22
C LEU A 123 -8.54 -1.89 -28.93
N GLU A 124 -9.12 -3.07 -29.01
CA GLU A 124 -9.21 -3.99 -27.85
C GLU A 124 -7.86 -4.66 -27.57
N VAL A 125 -7.13 -5.03 -28.62
CA VAL A 125 -5.77 -5.56 -28.51
C VAL A 125 -4.81 -4.50 -27.94
N GLU A 126 -4.83 -3.27 -28.45
CA GLU A 126 -4.03 -2.15 -27.89
C GLU A 126 -4.39 -1.82 -26.44
N ARG A 127 -5.67 -1.91 -26.06
CA ARG A 127 -6.06 -1.76 -24.65
C ARG A 127 -5.52 -2.91 -23.80
N GLY A 128 -5.57 -4.14 -24.30
CA GLY A 128 -5.00 -5.31 -23.63
C GLY A 128 -3.51 -5.14 -23.34
N HIS A 129 -2.73 -4.72 -24.35
CA HIS A 129 -1.29 -4.47 -24.21
C HIS A 129 -0.94 -3.42 -23.17
N ARG A 130 -1.77 -2.37 -23.05
CA ARG A 130 -1.59 -1.26 -22.11
C ARG A 130 -2.16 -1.54 -20.71
N THR A 131 -2.81 -2.68 -20.51
CA THR A 131 -3.41 -3.03 -19.23
C THR A 131 -2.42 -3.81 -18.37
N LEU A 132 -2.13 -3.28 -17.18
CA LEU A 132 -1.35 -3.96 -16.14
C LEU A 132 -2.27 -4.87 -15.35
N THR A 133 -2.16 -6.18 -15.52
CA THR A 133 -2.90 -7.16 -14.73
C THR A 133 -2.06 -7.66 -13.55
N ARG A 134 -2.75 -8.11 -12.49
CA ARG A 134 -2.10 -8.71 -11.31
C ARG A 134 -1.21 -9.89 -11.70
N ASP A 135 -1.65 -10.72 -12.63
CA ASP A 135 -0.91 -11.92 -13.05
C ASP A 135 0.35 -11.57 -13.85
N ARG A 136 0.34 -10.49 -14.64
CA ARG A 136 1.53 -9.98 -15.33
C ARG A 136 2.55 -9.44 -14.34
N LEU A 137 2.09 -8.71 -13.31
CA LEU A 137 2.96 -8.22 -12.24
C LEU A 137 3.57 -9.37 -11.43
N ILE A 138 2.78 -10.36 -11.02
CA ILE A 138 3.28 -11.52 -10.28
C ILE A 138 4.34 -12.26 -11.08
N ARG A 139 4.09 -12.52 -12.38
CA ARG A 139 5.08 -13.16 -13.26
C ARG A 139 6.37 -12.36 -13.38
N ALA A 140 6.29 -11.05 -13.67
CA ALA A 140 7.46 -10.19 -13.75
C ALA A 140 8.30 -10.20 -12.46
N LEU A 141 7.64 -10.26 -11.29
CA LEU A 141 8.34 -10.37 -10.02
C LEU A 141 8.98 -11.77 -9.82
N VAL A 142 8.31 -12.85 -10.23
CA VAL A 142 8.88 -14.21 -10.21
C VAL A 142 10.09 -14.33 -11.13
N ASP A 143 10.00 -13.79 -12.34
CA ASP A 143 11.10 -13.78 -13.32
C ASP A 143 12.29 -12.95 -12.81
N ALA A 144 12.03 -11.91 -12.01
CA ALA A 144 13.05 -11.15 -11.30
C ALA A 144 13.64 -11.88 -10.07
N GLY A 145 13.28 -13.15 -9.87
CA GLY A 145 13.80 -14.00 -8.79
C GLY A 145 13.14 -13.78 -7.44
N LEU A 146 11.97 -13.11 -7.38
CA LEU A 146 11.22 -13.04 -6.15
C LEU A 146 10.46 -14.35 -5.94
N PRO A 147 10.51 -14.96 -4.73
CA PRO A 147 9.80 -16.18 -4.42
C PRO A 147 8.31 -15.90 -4.16
N ILE A 148 7.62 -15.29 -5.14
CA ILE A 148 6.19 -15.00 -5.10
C ILE A 148 5.47 -16.18 -5.74
N THR A 149 5.08 -17.17 -4.96
CA THR A 149 4.13 -18.18 -5.47
C THR A 149 2.79 -17.50 -5.68
N SER A 150 2.16 -17.72 -6.85
CA SER A 150 0.80 -17.24 -7.16
C SER A 150 -0.24 -17.66 -6.12
N ASP A 151 0.08 -18.71 -5.35
CA ASP A 151 -0.60 -19.16 -4.14
C ASP A 151 -0.07 -18.45 -2.88
N THR A 152 -0.23 -17.13 -2.78
CA THR A 152 -0.29 -16.49 -1.45
C THR A 152 -1.64 -16.76 -0.79
N ASP A 153 -2.07 -18.03 -0.78
CA ASP A 153 -3.08 -18.56 0.13
C ASP A 153 -2.49 -19.79 0.84
N THR A 154 -2.31 -19.66 2.16
CA THR A 154 -2.08 -20.73 3.15
C THR A 154 -0.87 -21.67 2.99
N GLY A 155 0.23 -21.43 3.75
CA GLY A 155 1.04 -22.57 4.23
C GLY A 155 2.50 -22.35 4.63
N GLY A 156 3.20 -21.35 4.11
CA GLY A 156 4.59 -21.08 4.48
C GLY A 156 4.68 -19.87 5.40
N ARG A 157 5.13 -20.06 6.65
CA ARG A 157 5.39 -19.03 7.70
C ARG A 157 5.33 -17.57 7.20
N LEU A 158 4.12 -17.07 6.96
CA LEU A 158 3.88 -15.64 6.77
C LEU A 158 4.33 -15.01 8.08
N ALA A 159 5.26 -14.07 8.02
CA ALA A 159 5.58 -13.22 9.15
C ALA A 159 4.25 -12.74 9.72
N ILE A 160 3.88 -13.23 10.91
CA ILE A 160 2.60 -12.91 11.52
C ILE A 160 2.57 -11.38 11.63
N SER A 161 1.64 -10.72 10.95
CA SER A 161 1.62 -9.25 10.92
C SER A 161 1.50 -8.68 12.33
N ALA A 162 1.91 -7.43 12.54
CA ALA A 162 1.73 -6.76 13.84
C ALA A 162 0.25 -6.79 14.24
N MET A 163 -0.65 -6.58 13.27
CA MET A 163 -2.08 -6.76 13.44
C MET A 163 -2.45 -8.16 13.97
N SER A 164 -2.07 -9.24 13.29
CA SER A 164 -2.44 -10.60 13.72
C SER A 164 -1.85 -10.97 15.08
N ARG A 165 -0.66 -10.46 15.41
CA ARG A 165 -0.05 -10.61 16.75
C ARG A 165 -0.88 -9.92 17.82
N LYS A 166 -1.27 -8.66 17.62
CA LYS A 166 -2.05 -7.88 18.59
C LYS A 166 -3.46 -8.44 18.77
N LEU A 167 -4.12 -8.86 17.70
CA LEU A 167 -5.44 -9.50 17.78
C LEU A 167 -5.38 -10.78 18.61
N ARG A 168 -4.35 -11.62 18.43
CA ARG A 168 -4.15 -12.82 19.25
C ARG A 168 -3.82 -12.49 20.70
N ALA A 169 -2.97 -11.50 20.95
CA ALA A 169 -2.65 -11.01 22.29
C ALA A 169 -3.90 -10.52 23.03
N GLY A 170 -4.81 -9.88 22.31
CA GLY A 170 -6.10 -9.42 22.81
C GLY A 170 -7.16 -10.52 22.97
N CYS A 171 -6.82 -11.79 22.72
CA CYS A 171 -7.75 -12.91 22.70
C CYS A 171 -8.94 -12.68 21.75
N VAL A 172 -8.72 -11.97 20.63
CA VAL A 172 -9.73 -11.79 19.60
C VAL A 172 -9.93 -13.11 18.85
N GLY A 173 -11.18 -13.52 18.66
CA GLY A 173 -11.52 -14.84 18.15
C GLY A 173 -10.85 -15.21 16.81
N PRO A 174 -10.67 -16.51 16.53
CA PRO A 174 -9.96 -16.98 15.34
C PRO A 174 -10.64 -16.57 14.04
N THR A 175 -11.98 -16.48 14.01
CA THR A 175 -12.75 -16.02 12.85
C THR A 175 -12.39 -14.58 12.49
N VAL A 176 -12.39 -13.68 13.48
CA VAL A 176 -12.05 -12.27 13.29
C VAL A 176 -10.58 -12.12 12.89
N THR A 177 -9.68 -12.87 13.52
CA THR A 177 -8.25 -12.86 13.17
C THR A 177 -8.01 -13.32 11.72
N LYS A 178 -8.82 -14.26 11.20
CA LYS A 178 -8.76 -14.73 9.81
C LYS A 178 -9.41 -13.76 8.81
N SER A 179 -10.46 -13.04 9.19
CA SER A 179 -11.15 -12.09 8.31
C SER A 179 -10.47 -10.71 8.27
N ALA A 180 -9.78 -10.31 9.34
CA ALA A 180 -9.13 -9.01 9.45
C ALA A 180 -8.19 -8.65 8.26
N PRO A 181 -7.35 -9.55 7.72
CA PRO A 181 -6.53 -9.24 6.55
C PRO A 181 -7.34 -8.88 5.30
N ARG A 182 -8.55 -9.45 5.13
CA ARG A 182 -9.44 -9.15 4.00
C ARG A 182 -10.04 -7.76 4.15
N LEU A 183 -10.62 -7.47 5.31
CA LEU A 183 -11.19 -6.15 5.60
C LEU A 183 -10.14 -5.03 5.51
N ARG A 184 -8.91 -5.30 5.98
CA ARG A 184 -7.79 -4.36 5.83
C ARG A 184 -7.43 -4.11 4.36
N ARG A 185 -7.50 -5.15 3.51
CA ARG A 185 -7.27 -5.02 2.06
C ARG A 185 -8.36 -4.16 1.42
N ASP A 186 -9.62 -4.38 1.78
CA ASP A 186 -10.75 -3.60 1.25
C ASP A 186 -10.58 -2.12 1.62
N TRP A 187 -10.17 -1.80 2.86
CA TRP A 187 -9.80 -0.44 3.24
C TRP A 187 -8.62 0.12 2.43
N PHE A 188 -7.58 -0.68 2.21
CA PHE A 188 -6.41 -0.25 1.45
C PHE A 188 -6.78 0.12 0.01
N GLU A 189 -7.72 -0.60 -0.62
CA GLU A 189 -8.24 -0.27 -1.95
C GLU A 189 -8.99 1.07 -1.96
N VAL A 190 -9.79 1.34 -0.92
CA VAL A 190 -10.44 2.65 -0.72
C VAL A 190 -9.40 3.75 -0.55
N GLU A 191 -8.44 3.56 0.36
CA GLU A 191 -7.39 4.54 0.63
C GLU A 191 -6.57 4.84 -0.65
N ALA A 192 -6.21 3.82 -1.42
CA ALA A 192 -5.50 3.97 -2.68
C ALA A 192 -6.29 4.80 -3.72
N ALA A 193 -7.61 4.62 -3.79
CA ALA A 193 -8.47 5.34 -4.73
C ALA A 193 -8.65 6.83 -4.40
N TYR A 194 -8.54 7.21 -3.12
CA TYR A 194 -8.82 8.57 -2.62
C TYR A 194 -7.62 9.22 -1.91
N ARG A 195 -6.41 8.74 -2.22
CA ARG A 195 -5.16 9.20 -1.62
C ARG A 195 -4.89 10.68 -1.88
N ALA A 196 -4.12 11.31 -1.00
CA ALA A 196 -3.86 12.75 -1.06
C ALA A 196 -3.11 13.22 -2.31
N ASP A 197 -2.34 12.32 -2.93
CA ASP A 197 -1.64 12.60 -4.17
C ASP A 197 -2.55 12.53 -5.40
N VAL A 198 -3.80 12.07 -5.23
CA VAL A 198 -4.82 12.04 -6.28
C VAL A 198 -5.63 13.33 -6.18
N PRO A 199 -5.65 14.18 -7.23
CA PRO A 199 -6.42 15.42 -7.24
C PRO A 199 -7.92 15.11 -7.28
N THR A 200 -8.50 14.86 -6.10
CA THR A 200 -9.92 14.63 -5.88
C THR A 200 -10.44 15.61 -4.85
N ARG A 201 -11.75 15.89 -4.92
CA ARG A 201 -12.47 16.68 -3.90
C ARG A 201 -12.51 16.01 -2.51
N PHE A 202 -11.98 14.80 -2.39
CA PHE A 202 -12.02 13.96 -1.19
C PHE A 202 -10.62 13.69 -0.59
N ASN A 203 -9.62 14.43 -1.04
CA ASN A 203 -8.23 14.29 -0.61
C ASN A 203 -8.08 14.24 0.94
N ASP A 204 -8.78 15.13 1.65
CA ASP A 204 -8.75 15.18 3.11
C ASP A 204 -9.63 14.14 3.81
N GLU A 205 -10.52 13.47 3.07
CA GLU A 205 -11.55 12.61 3.65
C GLU A 205 -10.98 11.31 4.19
N VAL A 206 -9.98 10.71 3.52
CA VAL A 206 -9.28 9.52 4.01
C VAL A 206 -8.62 9.80 5.36
N ARG A 207 -7.93 10.94 5.47
CA ARG A 207 -7.30 11.38 6.72
C ARG A 207 -8.35 11.59 7.82
N ARG A 208 -9.47 12.25 7.49
CA ARG A 208 -10.61 12.42 8.41
C ARG A 208 -11.14 11.08 8.93
N ILE A 209 -11.32 10.10 8.04
CA ILE A 209 -11.78 8.76 8.41
C ILE A 209 -10.80 8.08 9.35
N ARG A 210 -9.50 8.10 9.03
CA ARG A 210 -8.46 7.51 9.90
C ARG A 210 -8.49 8.12 11.30
N SER A 211 -8.55 9.45 11.39
CA SER A 211 -8.63 10.16 12.67
C SER A 211 -9.88 9.79 13.46
N GLU A 212 -11.04 9.70 12.80
CA GLU A 212 -12.29 9.33 13.48
C GLU A 212 -12.29 7.86 13.95
N VAL A 213 -11.78 6.94 13.14
CA VAL A 213 -11.64 5.52 13.52
C VAL A 213 -10.69 5.38 14.70
N ALA A 214 -9.55 6.09 14.69
CA ALA A 214 -8.61 6.11 15.81
C ALA A 214 -9.26 6.66 17.10
N ASN A 215 -10.02 7.76 16.99
CA ASN A 215 -10.77 8.34 18.10
C ASN A 215 -11.78 7.34 18.70
N ARG A 216 -12.57 6.67 17.85
CA ARG A 216 -13.53 5.64 18.28
C ARG A 216 -12.85 4.43 18.89
N ALA A 217 -11.68 4.04 18.37
CA ALA A 217 -10.86 2.99 18.97
C ALA A 217 -10.40 3.36 20.38
N GLY A 218 -9.98 4.62 20.60
CA GLY A 218 -9.65 5.13 21.93
C GLY A 218 -10.83 5.09 22.90
N ILE A 219 -12.03 5.46 22.44
CA ILE A 219 -13.26 5.35 23.25
C ILE A 219 -13.56 3.88 23.59
N ALA A 220 -13.51 2.98 22.61
CA ALA A 220 -13.72 1.55 22.82
C ALA A 220 -12.70 0.95 23.80
N GLU A 221 -11.43 1.30 23.67
CA GLU A 221 -10.37 0.87 24.58
C GLU A 221 -10.66 1.36 26.01
N SER A 222 -10.89 2.67 26.20
CA SER A 222 -11.14 3.24 27.53
C SER A 222 -12.36 2.63 28.25
N THR A 223 -13.36 2.20 27.48
CA THR A 223 -14.59 1.60 28.01
C THR A 223 -14.41 0.13 28.39
N THR A 224 -13.48 -0.58 27.73
CA THR A 224 -13.35 -2.04 27.84
C THR A 224 -12.11 -2.50 28.58
N ARG A 225 -11.08 -1.66 28.66
CA ARG A 225 -9.82 -1.94 29.33
C ARG A 225 -10.00 -1.93 30.84
N MET A 226 -9.82 -3.11 31.45
CA MET A 226 -9.79 -3.28 32.90
C MET A 226 -8.43 -3.87 33.30
N PRO A 227 -7.82 -3.40 34.41
CA PRO A 227 -6.55 -3.93 34.88
C PRO A 227 -6.59 -5.45 35.05
N GLY A 228 -5.60 -6.14 34.48
CA GLY A 228 -5.43 -7.60 34.62
C GLY A 228 -6.40 -8.46 33.80
N GLN A 229 -7.20 -7.87 32.89
CA GLN A 229 -8.09 -8.63 32.00
C GLN A 229 -7.78 -8.36 30.53
N THR A 230 -7.85 -9.42 29.70
CA THR A 230 -7.82 -9.28 28.25
C THR A 230 -9.09 -8.60 27.77
N TYR A 231 -8.96 -7.46 27.09
CA TYR A 231 -10.11 -6.65 26.66
C TYR A 231 -10.37 -6.69 25.15
N GLY A 232 -9.50 -7.30 24.35
CA GLY A 232 -9.54 -7.22 22.88
C GLY A 232 -10.87 -7.65 22.25
N MET A 233 -11.50 -8.74 22.72
CA MET A 233 -12.81 -9.15 22.20
C MET A 233 -13.94 -8.17 22.57
N LYS A 234 -13.91 -7.62 23.79
CA LYS A 234 -14.89 -6.60 24.23
C LYS A 234 -14.70 -5.31 23.43
N MET A 235 -13.46 -4.88 23.27
CA MET A 235 -13.08 -3.72 22.46
C MET A 235 -13.50 -3.90 21.01
N HIS A 236 -13.33 -5.09 20.42
CA HIS A 236 -13.76 -5.38 19.06
C HIS A 236 -15.26 -5.21 18.88
N SER A 237 -16.05 -5.75 19.81
CA SER A 237 -17.51 -5.57 19.82
C SER A 237 -17.91 -4.11 20.00
N GLU A 238 -17.27 -3.39 20.93
CA GLU A 238 -17.59 -1.99 21.20
C GLU A 238 -17.20 -1.09 20.03
N LEU A 239 -16.01 -1.27 19.46
CA LEU A 239 -15.59 -0.54 18.26
C LEU A 239 -16.52 -0.82 17.08
N SER A 240 -16.90 -2.09 16.85
CA SER A 240 -17.82 -2.44 15.78
C SER A 240 -19.18 -1.73 15.94
N LYS A 241 -19.67 -1.62 17.18
CA LYS A 241 -20.89 -0.89 17.49
C LYS A 241 -20.72 0.61 17.25
N LEU A 242 -19.65 1.20 17.75
CA LEU A 242 -19.34 2.62 17.53
C LEU A 242 -19.23 2.93 16.04
N LEU A 243 -18.53 2.12 15.25
CA LEU A 243 -18.39 2.34 13.80
C LEU A 243 -19.70 2.15 13.02
N SER A 244 -20.64 1.38 13.55
CA SER A 244 -21.97 1.20 12.94
C SER A 244 -22.95 2.30 13.34
N ASP A 245 -22.61 3.15 14.32
CA ASP A 245 -23.49 4.20 14.80
C ASP A 245 -23.58 5.35 13.79
N SER A 246 -24.80 5.85 13.61
CA SER A 246 -25.22 6.81 12.58
C SER A 246 -24.57 8.19 12.66
N GLY A 247 -23.85 8.47 13.75
CA GLY A 247 -23.21 9.77 14.00
C GLY A 247 -22.01 10.07 13.09
N PHE A 248 -21.37 9.05 12.50
CA PHE A 248 -20.28 9.26 11.54
C PHE A 248 -20.71 8.84 10.14
N LYS A 249 -20.77 9.81 9.23
CA LYS A 249 -21.13 9.61 7.83
C LYS A 249 -19.97 10.13 6.97
N PRO A 250 -19.07 9.23 6.56
CA PRO A 250 -18.03 9.55 5.59
C PRO A 250 -18.64 10.09 4.30
N ASN A 251 -17.94 11.01 3.65
CA ASN A 251 -18.33 11.48 2.32
C ASN A 251 -17.97 10.45 1.23
N LEU A 252 -17.12 9.48 1.55
CA LEU A 252 -16.78 8.35 0.72
C LEU A 252 -17.81 7.23 0.86
N PRO A 253 -18.01 6.39 -0.17
CA PRO A 253 -18.91 5.24 -0.12
C PRO A 253 -18.29 4.09 0.68
N VAL A 254 -18.02 4.32 1.97
CA VAL A 254 -17.48 3.34 2.92
C VAL A 254 -18.55 2.93 3.92
N GLY A 255 -18.63 1.64 4.21
CA GLY A 255 -19.50 1.07 5.22
C GLY A 255 -18.74 0.62 6.47
N PRO A 256 -19.46 0.00 7.43
CA PRO A 256 -18.85 -0.58 8.62
C PRO A 256 -17.70 -1.58 8.34
N PRO A 257 -17.75 -2.44 7.30
CA PRO A 257 -16.65 -3.35 6.97
C PRO A 257 -15.34 -2.61 6.63
N GLU A 258 -15.42 -1.58 5.79
CA GLU A 258 -14.25 -0.78 5.37
C GLU A 258 -13.70 0.04 6.54
N LEU A 259 -14.57 0.60 7.39
CA LEU A 259 -14.16 1.29 8.61
C LEU A 259 -13.46 0.36 9.61
N MET A 260 -13.93 -0.88 9.74
CA MET A 260 -13.24 -1.90 10.53
C MET A 260 -11.91 -2.29 9.88
N GLY A 261 -11.85 -2.35 8.55
CA GLY A 261 -10.61 -2.47 7.77
C GLY A 261 -9.59 -1.39 8.09
N CYS A 262 -10.03 -0.14 8.21
CA CYS A 262 -9.21 0.98 8.66
C CYS A 262 -8.65 0.73 10.07
N ALA A 263 -9.49 0.31 11.03
CA ALA A 263 -9.03 0.00 12.39
C ALA A 263 -7.93 -1.09 12.41
N TYR A 264 -8.04 -2.09 11.53
CA TYR A 264 -7.03 -3.13 11.35
C TYR A 264 -5.73 -2.62 10.72
N GLN A 265 -5.81 -1.69 9.78
CA GLN A 265 -4.63 -1.01 9.24
C GLN A 265 -3.92 -0.20 10.33
N LEU A 266 -4.66 0.59 11.12
CA LEU A 266 -4.14 1.34 12.27
C LEU A 266 -3.55 0.43 13.36
N THR A 267 -4.06 -0.78 13.50
CA THR A 267 -3.48 -1.79 14.39
C THR A 267 -2.07 -2.21 13.95
N ASP A 268 -1.89 -2.41 12.64
CA ASP A 268 -0.61 -2.78 12.03
C ASP A 268 0.41 -1.64 12.13
N GLU A 269 -0.06 -0.40 12.06
CA GLU A 269 0.72 0.84 12.22
C GLU A 269 0.99 1.22 13.68
N CYS A 270 0.52 0.41 14.63
CA CYS A 270 0.68 0.65 16.07
C CYS A 270 -0.04 1.85 16.66
N GLU A 271 -1.08 2.34 15.99
CA GLU A 271 -1.97 3.37 16.51
C GLU A 271 -3.13 2.80 17.32
N VAL A 272 -3.52 1.53 17.08
CA VAL A 272 -4.59 0.83 17.81
C VAL A 272 -4.07 -0.46 18.45
N TRP A 273 -4.50 -0.72 19.69
CA TRP A 273 -4.10 -1.88 20.50
C TRP A 273 -5.32 -2.65 21.01
N TRP A 274 -5.28 -3.98 20.92
CA TRP A 274 -6.34 -4.89 21.39
C TRP A 274 -5.96 -5.60 22.70
N SER A 275 -4.78 -5.28 23.22
CA SER A 275 -4.15 -5.81 24.42
C SER A 275 -3.29 -4.70 25.02
N ASP A 276 -2.71 -4.94 26.19
CA ASP A 276 -1.63 -4.07 26.66
C ASP A 276 -0.53 -3.96 25.59
N GLU A 277 0.10 -2.79 25.55
CA GLU A 277 1.13 -2.47 24.57
C GLU A 277 2.36 -3.38 24.72
N PHE A 278 2.82 -3.94 23.60
CA PHE A 278 4.02 -4.79 23.56
C PHE A 278 4.74 -4.60 22.23
N ASN A 279 6.05 -4.76 22.19
CA ASN A 279 6.77 -4.64 20.92
C ASN A 279 6.36 -5.77 19.95
N PRO A 280 5.67 -5.49 18.84
CA PRO A 280 5.23 -6.53 17.92
C PRO A 280 6.42 -7.14 17.16
N SER A 281 7.58 -6.49 17.13
CA SER A 281 8.80 -6.99 16.49
C SER A 281 9.58 -7.99 17.35
N GLY A 282 9.25 -8.11 18.65
CA GLY A 282 9.88 -9.04 19.57
C GLY A 282 9.23 -10.42 19.60
N GLU A 283 9.81 -11.34 20.38
CA GLU A 283 9.13 -12.59 20.74
C GLU A 283 7.81 -12.27 21.43
N ALA A 284 6.75 -12.95 21.01
CA ALA A 284 5.42 -12.66 21.50
C ALA A 284 5.29 -13.06 22.98
N PRO A 285 4.56 -12.28 23.82
CA PRO A 285 4.41 -12.62 25.24
C PRO A 285 3.72 -13.99 25.47
N TRP A 286 2.95 -14.50 24.49
CA TRP A 286 2.29 -15.81 24.59
C TRP A 286 3.17 -17.00 24.20
N THR A 287 4.37 -16.80 23.61
CA THR A 287 5.33 -17.90 23.41
C THR A 287 5.99 -18.35 24.71
N LEU A 288 5.84 -17.58 25.79
CA LEU A 288 6.34 -17.92 27.13
C LEU A 288 5.31 -18.61 28.02
N VAL A 289 4.09 -18.87 27.54
CA VAL A 289 3.18 -19.81 28.23
C VAL A 289 3.68 -21.22 27.90
N GLN A 290 4.80 -21.60 28.51
CA GLN A 290 5.17 -22.99 28.67
C GLN A 290 3.97 -23.69 29.32
N ALA A 291 3.58 -24.83 28.77
CA ALA A 291 2.60 -25.70 29.41
C ALA A 291 2.95 -25.83 30.90
N PRO A 292 1.96 -25.79 31.82
CA PRO A 292 2.21 -26.03 33.23
C PRO A 292 3.08 -27.30 33.37
N PRO A 293 4.16 -27.29 34.17
CA PRO A 293 5.03 -28.46 34.35
C PRO A 293 4.29 -29.72 34.82
N GLU A 294 3.03 -29.59 35.26
CA GLU A 294 2.20 -30.66 35.76
C GLU A 294 1.63 -31.59 34.68
N GLN A 295 1.73 -31.28 33.38
CA GLN A 295 1.22 -32.16 32.30
C GLN A 295 2.26 -33.10 31.67
N LEU A 296 3.53 -33.05 32.10
CA LEU A 296 4.56 -34.01 31.65
C LEU A 296 4.72 -35.24 32.56
N ALA A 297 3.93 -35.36 33.64
CA ALA A 297 4.07 -36.42 34.64
C ALA A 297 3.15 -37.65 34.44
N LEU A 298 2.47 -37.79 33.30
CA LEU A 298 1.53 -38.91 33.05
C LEU A 298 1.73 -39.59 31.68
N LEU A 299 2.98 -39.90 31.34
CA LEU A 299 3.25 -40.98 30.38
C LEU A 299 3.57 -42.24 31.18
N PRO A 300 2.77 -43.32 31.07
CA PRO A 300 3.07 -44.58 31.75
C PRO A 300 4.32 -45.23 31.13
N GLU A 301 5.30 -45.58 31.97
CA GLU A 301 6.57 -46.22 31.60
C GLU A 301 6.46 -47.70 31.17
N ASP A 302 5.26 -48.23 30.94
CA ASP A 302 5.08 -49.66 30.66
C ASP A 302 4.88 -49.95 29.16
N PHE A 303 5.96 -49.87 28.38
CA PHE A 303 6.04 -50.50 27.06
C PHE A 303 7.39 -51.18 26.85
N ASN A 304 7.78 -52.05 27.79
CA ASN A 304 8.92 -52.94 27.59
C ASN A 304 8.72 -54.29 28.27
N SER A 305 7.88 -55.16 27.68
CA SER A 305 7.98 -56.62 27.79
C SER A 305 6.88 -57.31 26.98
N ALA A 306 7.23 -57.84 25.82
CA ALA A 306 6.78 -59.14 25.30
C ALA A 306 6.99 -59.21 23.78
N ASN A 307 8.11 -59.79 23.34
CA ASN A 307 8.12 -60.65 22.16
C ASN A 307 9.36 -61.55 22.18
N GLY A 308 9.26 -62.60 22.98
CA GLY A 308 10.04 -63.83 22.81
C GLY A 308 9.07 -64.99 22.66
N LYS A 309 8.90 -65.48 21.42
CA LYS A 309 8.47 -66.84 21.03
C LYS A 309 9.00 -67.08 19.61
N ASP A 310 10.07 -67.86 19.50
CA ASP A 310 10.06 -69.28 19.13
C ASP A 310 9.80 -69.49 17.63
N ASN A 311 10.90 -69.65 16.87
CA ASN A 311 10.90 -70.36 15.60
C ASN A 311 11.84 -71.56 15.73
N SER A 312 11.25 -72.74 15.86
CA SER A 312 11.90 -74.04 15.70
C SER A 312 10.90 -74.99 15.07
N LEU A 313 10.94 -75.09 13.74
CA LEU A 313 10.79 -76.28 12.91
C LEU A 313 10.85 -75.87 11.43
#